data_AF-A0A198APX3-F1
#
_entry.id   AF-A0A198APX3-F1
#
_cell.length_a   1.000
_cell.length_b   1.000
_cell.length_c   1.000
_cell.angle_alpha   90.00
_cell.angle_beta   90.00
_cell.angle_gamma   90.00
#
_symmetry.space_group_name_H-M   'P 1'
#
loop_
_entity.id
_entity.type
_entity.pdbx_description
1 polymer ?
#
loop_
_entity_poly.entity_id
_entity_poly.type
_entity_poly.pdbx_seq_one_letter_code
_entity_poly.pdbx_strand_id
1 'polypeptide(L)' 'MRIQIQLAIDGETKKTDVLEIAEHKLGEMTDDEIEQAIEVKIRTWVDRMVQVEWEVLDE' A
#
# COMPACT_ATOMS: atom_id res chain seq x y z
N MET A 1 -2.56 -15.01 -3.25
CA MET A 1 -2.67 -14.37 -1.91
C MET A 1 -3.41 -13.04 -1.99
N ARG A 2 -4.27 -12.72 -1.01
CA ARG A 2 -5.00 -11.45 -0.93
C ARG A 2 -4.59 -10.68 0.33
N ILE A 3 -4.36 -9.39 0.20
CA ILE A 3 -3.89 -8.50 1.27
C ILE A 3 -4.88 -7.35 1.38
N GLN A 4 -5.49 -7.20 2.55
CA GLN A 4 -6.33 -6.03 2.83
C GLN A 4 -5.45 -4.87 3.29
N ILE A 5 -5.67 -3.70 2.71
CA ILE A 5 -5.00 -2.45 3.09
C ILE A 5 -6.05 -1.48 3.59
N GLN A 6 -5.72 -0.77 4.66
CA GLN A 6 -6.53 0.32 5.19
C GLN A 6 -5.68 1.58 5.27
N LEU A 7 -6.12 2.64 4.61
CA LEU A 7 -5.55 3.97 4.74
C LEU A 7 -6.42 4.78 5.70
N ALA A 8 -5.81 5.22 6.80
CA ALA A 8 -6.43 6.12 7.76
C ALA A 8 -5.77 7.50 7.72
N ILE A 9 -6.58 8.55 7.84
CA ILE A 9 -6.14 9.94 7.98
C ILE A 9 -6.86 10.49 9.21
N ASP A 10 -6.10 11.07 10.14
CA ASP A 10 -6.61 11.58 11.42
C ASP A 10 -7.37 10.52 12.25
N GLY A 11 -6.82 9.30 12.31
CA GLY A 11 -7.42 8.18 13.04
C GLY A 11 -8.65 7.56 12.38
N GLU A 12 -9.19 8.14 11.31
CA GLU A 12 -10.34 7.62 10.59
C GLU A 12 -9.93 6.88 9.31
N THR A 13 -10.42 5.65 9.14
CA THR A 13 -10.24 4.89 7.90
C THR A 13 -10.97 5.59 6.76
N LYS A 14 -10.21 6.16 5.82
CA LYS A 14 -10.75 6.84 4.64
C LYS A 14 -10.87 5.90 3.44
N LYS A 15 -10.04 4.85 3.37
CA LYS A 15 -10.07 3.89 2.26
C LYS A 15 -9.70 2.50 2.72
N THR A 16 -10.41 1.50 2.20
CA THR A 16 -10.04 0.08 2.27
C THR A 16 -9.88 -0.45 0.86
N ASP A 17 -8.86 -1.26 0.62
CA ASP A 17 -8.60 -1.90 -0.67
C ASP A 17 -8.05 -3.31 -0.46
N VAL A 18 -8.11 -4.13 -1.51
CA VAL A 18 -7.57 -5.49 -1.51
C VAL A 18 -6.57 -5.62 -2.64
N LEU A 19 -5.30 -5.82 -2.30
CA LEU A 19 -4.28 -6.17 -3.26
C LEU A 19 -4.23 -7.68 -3.45
N GLU A 20 -4.18 -8.11 -4.70
CA GLU A 20 -3.99 -9.51 -5.07
C GLU A 20 -2.57 -9.74 -5.57
N ILE A 21 -1.90 -10.71 -4.96
CA ILE A 21 -0.61 -11.23 -5.40
C ILE A 21 -0.83 -12.60 -6.01
N ALA A 22 -0.52 -12.72 -7.30
CA ALA A 22 -0.69 -13.95 -8.05
C ALA A 22 0.22 -15.06 -7.50
N GLU A 23 -0.36 -16.24 -7.25
CA GLU A 23 0.32 -17.35 -6.55
C GLU A 23 1.52 -17.92 -7.30
N HIS A 24 1.52 -17.85 -8.63
CA HIS A 24 2.68 -18.28 -9.44
C HIS A 24 3.94 -17.45 -9.17
N LYS A 25 3.81 -16.26 -8.59
CA LYS A 25 4.97 -15.46 -8.17
C LYS A 25 5.51 -15.88 -6.81
N LEU A 26 4.70 -16.55 -5.98
CA LEU A 26 5.03 -16.89 -4.61
C LEU A 26 5.72 -18.26 -4.47
N GLY A 27 5.50 -19.17 -5.42
CA GLY A 27 5.91 -20.58 -5.31
C GLY A 27 7.42 -20.84 -5.20
N GLU A 28 8.26 -19.87 -5.56
CA GLU A 28 9.73 -19.97 -5.47
C GLU A 28 10.34 -18.98 -4.47
N MET A 29 9.52 -18.15 -3.84
CA MET A 29 9.99 -17.08 -2.96
C MET A 29 10.08 -17.58 -1.52
N THR A 30 11.16 -17.19 -0.85
CA THR A 30 11.29 -17.30 0.61
C THR A 30 10.34 -16.33 1.30
N ASP A 31 10.02 -16.57 2.57
CA ASP A 31 9.15 -15.70 3.36
C ASP A 31 9.64 -14.24 3.36
N ASP A 32 10.96 -14.02 3.51
CA ASP A 32 11.59 -12.70 3.46
C ASP A 32 11.36 -11.98 2.11
N GLU A 33 11.45 -12.72 1.01
CA GLU A 33 11.20 -12.17 -0.33
C GLU A 33 9.71 -11.84 -0.53
N ILE A 34 8.82 -12.67 0.02
CA ILE A 34 7.38 -12.43 0.00
C ILE A 34 7.07 -11.14 0.76
N GLU A 35 7.63 -10.96 1.96
CA GLU A 35 7.47 -9.73 2.75
C GLU A 35 7.94 -8.49 1.99
N GLN A 36 9.12 -8.55 1.36
CA GLN A 36 9.62 -7.43 0.54
C GLN A 36 8.71 -7.12 -0.65
N ALA A 37 8.20 -8.15 -1.34
CA ALA A 37 7.27 -7.95 -2.46
C ALA A 37 5.95 -7.33 -2.01
N ILE A 38 5.46 -7.70 -0.82
CA ILE A 38 4.29 -7.07 -0.19
C ILE A 38 4.58 -5.59 0.08
N GLU A 39 5.72 -5.26 0.69
CA GLU A 39 6.08 -3.88 1.01
C GLU A 39 6.12 -3.00 -0.25
N VAL A 40 6.78 -3.48 -1.31
CA VAL A 40 6.87 -2.76 -2.59
C VAL A 40 5.48 -2.53 -3.19
N LYS A 41 4.59 -3.53 -3.12
CA LYS A 41 3.22 -3.42 -3.61
C LYS A 41 2.40 -2.41 -2.84
N ILE A 42 2.50 -2.41 -1.51
CA ILE A 42 1.82 -1.45 -0.64
C ILE A 42 2.34 -0.04 -0.92
N ARG A 43 3.66 0.17 -0.98
CA ARG A 43 4.25 1.48 -1.28
C ARG A 43 3.79 2.01 -2.63
N THR A 44 3.84 1.16 -3.65
CA THR A 44 3.33 1.52 -5.00
C THR A 44 1.85 1.88 -4.98
N TRP A 45 1.05 1.22 -4.15
CA TRP A 45 -0.37 1.53 -3.99
C TRP A 45 -0.57 2.88 -3.28
N VAL A 46 0.17 3.15 -2.20
CA VAL A 46 0.11 4.44 -1.48
C VAL A 46 0.48 5.59 -2.41
N ASP A 47 1.59 5.47 -3.15
CA ASP A 47 2.10 6.50 -4.07
C ASP A 47 1.07 6.87 -5.16
N ARG A 48 0.20 5.92 -5.54
CA ARG A 48 -0.88 6.15 -6.53
C ARG A 48 -2.14 6.74 -5.91
N MET A 49 -2.38 6.51 -4.63
CA MET A 49 -3.64 6.86 -3.97
C MET A 49 -3.56 8.17 -3.19
N VAL A 50 -2.37 8.54 -2.71
CA VAL A 50 -2.16 9.67 -1.82
C VAL A 50 -1.39 10.76 -2.54
N GLN A 51 -2.01 11.91 -2.72
CA GLN A 51 -1.38 13.14 -3.14
C GLN A 51 -1.61 14.18 -2.04
N VAL A 52 -0.54 14.85 -1.63
CA VAL A 52 -0.58 15.93 -0.65
C VAL A 52 -0.18 17.21 -1.35
N GLU A 53 -1.07 18.19 -1.31
CA GLU A 53 -0.84 19.54 -1.83
C GLU A 53 -0.82 20.50 -0.64
N TRP A 54 0.02 21.53 -0.72
CA TRP A 54 0.07 22.59 0.27
C TRP A 54 0.27 23.95 -0.40
N GLU A 55 -0.23 24.98 0.26
CA GLU A 55 -0.03 26.37 -0.10
C GLU A 55 0.38 27.12 1.16
N VAL A 56 1.30 28.08 1.02
CA VAL A 56 1.63 29.02 2.11
C VAL A 56 0.61 30.14 2.03
N LEU A 57 -0.21 30.26 3.06
CA LEU A 57 -1.09 31.41 3.22
C LEU A 57 -0.24 32.55 3.83
N ASP A 58 -0.27 33.73 3.22
CA ASP A 58 0.53 34.91 3.60
C ASP A 58 0.49 35.21 5.12
N GLU A 59 1.56 35.86 5.63
CA GLU A 59 1.82 36.15 7.05
C GLU A 59 0.72 36.94 7.79
#